data_AF-A0A6A4GNH7-F1
#
_entry.id   AF-A0A6A4GNH7-F1
#
_cell.length_a   1.000
_cell.length_b   1.000
_cell.length_c   1.000
_cell.angle_alpha   90.00
_cell.angle_beta   90.00
_cell.angle_gamma   90.00
#
_symmetry.space_group_name_H-M   'P 1'
#
loop_
_entity.id
_entity.type
_entity.pdbx_description
1 polymer ?
#
loop_
_entity_poly.entity_id
_entity_poly.type
_entity_poly.pdbx_seq_one_letter_code
_entity_poly.pdbx_strand_id
1 'polypeptide(L)'
;MRGSKRNRSVSPVVPPGTRSQRKLPKTKASVNDPVGDAKLVFAQNKELHEVIARLRLQVEELEESVHEFQNQSLNKEIEDMSNYIEELESKLDKQINAENQHSKLLQLEIELTTVRDQAFQRQNTIEKHLSSVRAELLDSQAAKRRNAFIQTDPVTESQTSRGNASIARTDSGPLILAIAGGSNENTSQGTTVSQLAVSVVPTKKAQADTVLGQDHQFELMRVYHSQFINDPAAKWFKNGFDYISDDLGEQYATLLHQYILFEASYHWHNPAHGLKKSRPQELTAWMIQGRKKAVAEEIIADLSNVEAVKDFAERVWTWWCQLQPTWRTVANNRPAPFNKFGGNYLQLDKHGQNGWLGLLICTKWWRLALNKLGDHTEQALDSDWLSAVEDMTEMLKGMVGTRLSNVAAP
;
A
#
# COMPACT_ATOMS: atom_id res chain seq x y z
N MET A 1 2.05 -19.61 -30.89
CA MET A 1 0.71 -20.04 -31.37
C MET A 1 -0.02 -18.81 -31.90
N ARG A 2 -0.50 -18.89 -33.15
CA ARG A 2 -1.16 -17.79 -33.87
C ARG A 2 -2.62 -17.68 -33.41
N GLY A 3 -3.12 -16.46 -33.21
CA GLY A 3 -4.51 -16.17 -32.86
C GLY A 3 -5.00 -14.87 -33.49
N SER A 4 -5.21 -14.91 -34.81
CA SER A 4 -5.70 -13.81 -35.64
C SER A 4 -7.16 -13.50 -35.31
N LYS A 5 -7.47 -12.29 -34.83
CA LYS A 5 -8.85 -11.79 -34.71
C LYS A 5 -9.39 -11.48 -36.11
N ARG A 6 -10.38 -12.26 -36.55
CA ARG A 6 -11.15 -12.02 -37.80
C ARG A 6 -12.26 -11.01 -37.51
N ASN A 7 -12.16 -9.84 -38.11
CA ASN A 7 -13.31 -8.94 -38.29
C ASN A 7 -14.31 -9.61 -39.24
N ARG A 8 -15.51 -9.92 -38.74
CA ARG A 8 -16.63 -10.33 -39.58
C ARG A 8 -17.25 -9.08 -40.22
N SER A 9 -16.90 -8.88 -41.48
CA SER A 9 -17.66 -8.07 -42.43
C SER A 9 -19.05 -8.68 -42.59
N VAL A 10 -20.09 -7.93 -42.20
CA VAL A 10 -21.48 -8.27 -42.47
C VAL A 10 -21.77 -7.80 -43.90
N SER A 11 -21.90 -8.75 -44.82
CA SER A 11 -22.33 -8.47 -46.19
C SER A 11 -23.83 -8.20 -46.23
N PRO A 12 -24.32 -7.28 -47.09
CA PRO A 12 -25.74 -7.04 -47.28
C PRO A 12 -26.37 -8.26 -47.97
N VAL A 13 -27.42 -8.80 -47.34
CA VAL A 13 -28.25 -9.86 -47.92
C VAL A 13 -29.08 -9.25 -49.05
N VAL A 14 -28.60 -9.41 -50.28
CA VAL A 14 -29.37 -9.11 -51.49
C VAL A 14 -30.39 -10.24 -51.69
N PRO A 15 -31.69 -9.95 -51.88
CA PRO A 15 -32.69 -10.99 -52.11
C PRO A 15 -32.41 -11.73 -53.43
N PRO A 16 -32.63 -13.05 -53.50
CA PRO A 16 -32.45 -13.82 -54.72
C PRO A 16 -33.44 -13.36 -55.79
N GLY A 17 -32.93 -12.71 -56.83
CA GLY A 17 -33.68 -12.36 -58.02
C GLY A 17 -34.13 -13.61 -58.77
N THR A 18 -35.40 -13.96 -58.66
CA THR A 18 -36.08 -14.86 -59.60
C THR A 18 -36.33 -14.12 -60.91
N ARG A 19 -35.28 -14.06 -61.76
CA ARG A 19 -35.37 -13.62 -63.15
C ARG A 19 -36.00 -14.74 -63.99
N SER A 20 -37.32 -14.92 -63.84
CA SER A 20 -38.09 -15.83 -64.69
C SER A 20 -38.52 -15.07 -65.95
N GLN A 21 -37.74 -15.19 -67.03
CA GLN A 21 -38.15 -14.72 -68.36
C GLN A 21 -39.31 -15.58 -68.86
N ARG A 22 -40.55 -15.18 -68.54
CA ARG A 22 -41.75 -15.68 -69.23
C ARG A 22 -41.76 -15.08 -70.64
N LYS A 23 -41.52 -15.94 -71.64
CA LYS A 23 -41.85 -15.68 -73.05
C LYS A 23 -43.34 -15.31 -73.14
N LEU A 24 -43.63 -14.07 -73.50
CA LEU A 24 -44.97 -13.60 -73.82
C LEU A 24 -45.49 -14.33 -75.08
N PRO A 25 -46.69 -14.94 -75.03
CA PRO A 25 -47.33 -15.50 -76.21
C PRO A 25 -47.74 -14.37 -77.17
N LYS A 26 -47.35 -14.49 -78.44
CA LYS A 26 -47.82 -13.61 -79.51
C LYS A 26 -49.28 -13.94 -79.84
N THR A 27 -50.22 -13.31 -79.15
CA THR A 27 -51.65 -13.35 -79.49
C THR A 27 -51.94 -12.38 -80.63
N LYS A 28 -52.62 -12.89 -81.67
CA LYS A 28 -53.08 -12.15 -82.84
C LYS A 28 -54.07 -11.05 -82.41
N ALA A 29 -53.89 -9.86 -82.97
CA ALA A 29 -54.70 -8.68 -82.72
C ALA A 29 -56.16 -8.92 -83.15
N SER A 30 -57.02 -9.16 -82.16
CA SER A 30 -58.46 -8.92 -82.26
C SER A 30 -58.66 -7.41 -82.18
N VAL A 31 -59.39 -6.84 -83.12
CA VAL A 31 -59.80 -5.43 -83.14
C VAL A 31 -60.75 -5.23 -81.96
N ASN A 32 -60.19 -4.86 -80.82
CA ASN A 32 -60.92 -4.60 -79.59
C ASN A 32 -61.42 -3.16 -79.57
N ASP A 33 -62.67 -3.04 -79.15
CA ASP A 33 -63.42 -1.81 -78.92
C ASP A 33 -62.71 -0.92 -77.87
N PRO A 34 -62.06 0.18 -78.27
CA PRO A 34 -61.18 0.97 -77.41
C PRO A 34 -61.91 1.64 -76.23
N VAL A 35 -63.25 1.68 -76.26
CA VAL A 35 -64.07 2.27 -75.21
C VAL A 35 -64.29 1.28 -74.04
N GLY A 36 -64.33 -0.03 -74.32
CA GLY A 36 -64.47 -1.08 -73.30
C GLY A 36 -63.22 -1.20 -72.42
N ASP A 37 -62.04 -1.12 -73.03
CA ASP A 37 -60.76 -1.23 -72.34
C ASP A 37 -60.51 -0.05 -71.39
N ALA A 38 -60.92 1.17 -71.76
CA ALA A 38 -60.78 2.34 -70.89
C ALA A 38 -61.56 2.20 -69.57
N LYS A 39 -62.81 1.71 -69.62
CA LYS A 39 -63.64 1.52 -68.41
C LYS A 39 -63.04 0.46 -67.47
N LEU A 40 -62.49 -0.62 -68.02
CA LEU A 40 -61.82 -1.66 -67.25
C LEU A 40 -60.56 -1.12 -66.55
N VAL A 41 -59.74 -0.34 -67.26
CA VAL A 41 -58.55 0.30 -66.70
C VAL A 41 -58.92 1.28 -65.59
N PHE A 42 -59.99 2.07 -65.75
CA PHE A 42 -60.46 2.96 -64.68
C PHE A 42 -60.93 2.19 -63.44
N ALA A 43 -61.65 1.08 -63.60
CA ALA A 43 -62.08 0.23 -62.49
C ALA A 43 -60.87 -0.39 -61.75
N GLN A 44 -59.90 -0.91 -62.51
CA GLN A 44 -58.66 -1.45 -61.95
C GLN A 44 -57.82 -0.40 -61.22
N ASN A 45 -57.70 0.81 -61.78
CA ASN A 45 -56.99 1.91 -61.12
C ASN A 45 -57.69 2.33 -59.83
N LYS A 46 -59.03 2.35 -59.81
CA LYS A 46 -59.80 2.64 -58.60
C LYS A 46 -59.54 1.58 -57.51
N GLU A 47 -59.61 0.30 -57.87
CA GLU A 47 -59.31 -0.80 -56.93
C GLU A 47 -57.87 -0.73 -56.41
N LEU A 48 -56.92 -0.42 -57.29
CA LEU A 48 -55.52 -0.22 -56.91
C LEU A 48 -55.35 0.93 -55.91
N HIS A 49 -56.06 2.05 -56.11
CA HIS A 49 -56.05 3.16 -55.16
C HIS A 49 -56.63 2.77 -53.80
N GLU A 50 -57.71 1.99 -53.77
CA GLU A 50 -58.31 1.49 -52.52
C GLU A 50 -57.38 0.49 -51.80
N VAL A 51 -56.64 -0.34 -52.54
CA VAL A 51 -55.61 -1.22 -51.99
C VAL A 51 -54.44 -0.41 -51.43
N ILE A 52 -53.95 0.59 -52.17
CA ILE A 52 -52.87 1.49 -51.71
C ILE A 52 -53.29 2.22 -50.44
N ALA A 53 -54.54 2.72 -50.37
CA ALA A 53 -55.06 3.40 -49.19
C ALA A 53 -55.10 2.49 -47.97
N ARG A 54 -55.56 1.23 -48.12
CA ARG A 54 -55.54 0.23 -47.04
C ARG A 54 -54.13 -0.10 -46.58
N LEU A 55 -53.19 -0.30 -47.53
CA LEU A 55 -51.81 -0.60 -47.20
C LEU A 55 -51.12 0.56 -46.45
N ARG A 56 -51.44 1.82 -46.80
CA ARG A 56 -50.93 2.98 -46.06
C ARG A 56 -51.39 2.99 -44.61
N LEU A 57 -52.68 2.75 -44.36
CA LEU A 57 -53.21 2.65 -43.00
C LEU A 57 -52.55 1.52 -42.19
N GLN A 58 -52.31 0.36 -42.83
CA GLN A 58 -51.61 -0.75 -42.17
C GLN A 58 -50.15 -0.43 -41.85
N VAL A 59 -49.47 0.35 -42.70
CA VAL A 59 -48.10 0.81 -42.42
C VAL A 59 -48.09 1.79 -41.24
N GLU A 60 -49.02 2.75 -41.20
CA GLU A 60 -49.14 3.71 -40.10
C GLU A 60 -49.41 2.99 -38.75
N GLU A 61 -50.33 2.01 -38.73
CA GLU A 61 -50.62 1.20 -37.54
C GLU A 61 -49.40 0.38 -37.06
N LEU A 62 -48.63 -0.19 -37.99
CA LEU A 62 -47.41 -0.92 -37.66
C LEU A 62 -46.29 0.01 -37.15
N GLU A 63 -46.14 1.20 -37.73
CA GLU A 63 -45.17 2.20 -37.25
C GLU A 63 -45.50 2.64 -35.82
N GLU A 64 -46.77 2.86 -35.49
CA GLU A 64 -47.22 3.18 -34.14
C GLU A 64 -46.95 2.02 -33.16
N SER A 65 -47.26 0.78 -33.56
CA SER A 65 -46.99 -0.42 -32.74
C SER A 65 -45.50 -0.65 -32.47
N VAL A 66 -44.63 -0.41 -33.47
CA VAL A 66 -43.17 -0.50 -33.30
C VAL A 66 -42.67 0.56 -32.32
N HIS A 67 -43.17 1.79 -32.43
CA HIS A 67 -42.83 2.86 -31.49
C HIS A 67 -43.27 2.54 -30.07
N GLU A 68 -44.46 1.98 -29.89
CA GLU A 68 -44.95 1.58 -28.56
C GLU A 68 -44.09 0.46 -27.96
N PHE A 69 -43.76 -0.57 -28.74
CA PHE A 69 -42.92 -1.68 -28.27
C PHE A 69 -41.50 -1.22 -27.91
N GLN A 70 -40.90 -0.35 -28.71
CA GLN A 70 -39.58 0.22 -28.41
C GLN A 70 -39.59 1.04 -27.12
N ASN A 71 -40.61 1.86 -26.92
CA ASN A 71 -40.74 2.66 -25.69
C ASN A 71 -40.96 1.77 -24.46
N GLN A 72 -41.78 0.72 -24.57
CA GLN A 72 -42.00 -0.23 -23.46
C GLN A 72 -40.70 -0.98 -23.10
N SER A 73 -39.95 -1.44 -24.10
CA SER A 73 -38.66 -2.13 -23.88
C SER A 73 -37.63 -1.22 -23.22
N LEU A 74 -37.50 0.03 -23.71
CA LEU A 74 -36.54 1.00 -23.18
C LEU A 74 -36.90 1.42 -21.75
N ASN A 75 -38.17 1.68 -21.47
CA ASN A 75 -38.64 2.07 -20.14
C ASN A 75 -38.38 0.97 -19.11
N LYS A 76 -38.59 -0.30 -19.48
CA LYS A 76 -38.27 -1.43 -18.60
C LYS A 76 -36.78 -1.53 -18.31
N GLU A 77 -35.93 -1.37 -19.32
CA GLU A 77 -34.47 -1.40 -19.14
C GLU A 77 -33.99 -0.24 -18.26
N ILE A 78 -34.57 0.95 -18.42
CA ILE A 78 -34.32 2.11 -17.55
C ILE A 78 -34.72 1.80 -16.10
N GLU A 79 -35.90 1.22 -15.88
CA GLU A 79 -36.39 0.84 -14.55
C GLU A 79 -35.48 -0.20 -13.88
N ASP A 80 -35.07 -1.24 -14.62
CA ASP A 80 -34.15 -2.26 -14.12
C ASP A 80 -32.77 -1.66 -13.76
N MET A 81 -32.25 -0.73 -14.57
CA MET A 81 -31.01 -0.02 -14.27
C MET A 81 -31.14 0.91 -13.06
N SER A 82 -32.26 1.64 -12.93
CA SER A 82 -32.52 2.50 -11.78
C SER A 82 -32.54 1.70 -10.47
N ASN A 83 -33.24 0.56 -10.45
CA ASN A 83 -33.25 -0.34 -9.29
C ASN A 83 -31.85 -0.86 -8.93
N TYR A 84 -31.03 -1.17 -9.93
CA TYR A 84 -29.64 -1.60 -9.71
C TYR A 84 -28.76 -0.48 -9.14
N ILE A 85 -28.94 0.77 -9.60
CA ILE A 85 -28.25 1.95 -9.05
C ILE A 85 -28.62 2.15 -7.58
N GLU A 86 -29.92 2.10 -7.23
CA GLU A 86 -30.37 2.22 -5.83
C GLU A 86 -29.77 1.12 -4.93
N GLU A 87 -29.66 -0.11 -5.44
CA GLU A 87 -29.01 -1.21 -4.69
C GLU A 87 -27.51 -0.93 -4.46
N LEU A 88 -26.81 -0.39 -5.46
CA LEU A 88 -25.40 -0.03 -5.35
C LEU A 88 -25.18 1.14 -4.37
N GLU A 89 -26.02 2.18 -4.43
CA GLU A 89 -25.99 3.30 -3.48
C GLU A 89 -26.21 2.81 -2.05
N SER A 90 -27.20 1.94 -1.83
CA SER A 90 -27.43 1.33 -0.51
C SER A 90 -26.22 0.52 0.01
N LYS A 91 -25.51 -0.19 -0.88
CA LYS A 91 -24.29 -0.92 -0.50
C LYS A 91 -23.14 0.03 -0.16
N LEU A 92 -22.98 1.10 -0.93
CA LEU A 92 -21.96 2.12 -0.70
C LEU A 92 -22.16 2.82 0.65
N ASP A 93 -23.38 3.22 0.98
CA ASP A 93 -23.70 3.85 2.27
C ASP A 93 -23.39 2.92 3.46
N LYS A 94 -23.69 1.62 3.33
CA LYS A 94 -23.34 0.62 4.34
C LYS A 94 -21.82 0.50 4.51
N GLN A 95 -21.06 0.54 3.43
CA GLN A 95 -19.60 0.50 3.47
C GLN A 95 -19.02 1.76 4.11
N ILE A 96 -19.46 2.94 3.71
CA ILE A 96 -19.05 4.22 4.30
C ILE A 96 -19.32 4.24 5.81
N ASN A 97 -20.50 3.76 6.23
CA ASN A 97 -20.82 3.68 7.66
C ASN A 97 -19.93 2.68 8.41
N ALA A 98 -19.59 1.55 7.81
CA ALA A 98 -18.66 0.58 8.39
C ALA A 98 -17.23 1.14 8.53
N GLU A 99 -16.74 1.86 7.52
CA GLU A 99 -15.43 2.53 7.54
C GLU A 99 -15.38 3.67 8.58
N ASN A 100 -16.47 4.42 8.74
CA ASN A 100 -16.60 5.43 9.79
C ASN A 100 -16.57 4.80 11.19
N GLN A 101 -17.21 3.64 11.38
CA GLN A 101 -17.12 2.89 12.63
C GLN A 101 -15.70 2.36 12.88
N HIS A 102 -15.03 1.87 11.84
CA HIS A 102 -13.65 1.40 11.95
C HIS A 102 -12.69 2.55 12.32
N SER A 103 -12.82 3.71 11.66
CA SER A 103 -12.04 4.92 11.98
C SER A 103 -12.24 5.36 13.44
N LYS A 104 -13.48 5.29 13.95
CA LYS A 104 -13.77 5.61 15.36
C LYS A 104 -13.12 4.62 16.33
N LEU A 105 -13.06 3.33 15.99
CA LEU A 105 -12.37 2.32 16.81
C LEU A 105 -10.85 2.55 16.82
N LEU A 106 -10.26 2.89 15.67
CA LEU A 106 -8.83 3.19 15.57
C LEU A 106 -8.45 4.41 16.41
N GLN A 107 -9.28 5.46 16.38
CA GLN A 107 -9.09 6.65 17.23
C GLN A 107 -9.10 6.29 18.73
N LEU A 108 -10.04 5.44 19.16
CA LEU A 108 -10.09 4.96 20.54
C LEU A 108 -8.86 4.11 20.92
N GLU A 109 -8.32 3.34 20.00
CA GLU A 109 -7.10 2.55 20.21
C GLU A 109 -5.89 3.47 20.44
N ILE A 110 -5.74 4.54 19.64
CA ILE A 110 -4.70 5.56 19.81
C ILE A 110 -4.83 6.29 21.16
N GLU A 111 -6.05 6.62 21.57
CA GLU A 111 -6.29 7.22 22.89
C GLU A 111 -5.91 6.25 24.02
N LEU A 112 -6.22 4.96 23.87
CA LEU A 112 -5.89 3.93 24.85
C LEU A 112 -4.38 3.69 24.95
N THR A 113 -3.64 3.69 23.85
CA THR A 113 -2.17 3.60 23.87
C THR A 113 -1.56 4.84 24.55
N THR A 114 -2.10 6.02 24.27
CA THR A 114 -1.64 7.27 24.91
C THR A 114 -1.84 7.21 26.43
N VAL A 115 -2.99 6.73 26.90
CA VAL A 115 -3.27 6.56 28.33
C VAL A 115 -2.33 5.52 28.95
N ARG A 116 -2.05 4.42 28.25
CA ARG A 116 -1.12 3.38 28.71
C ARG A 116 0.30 3.94 28.89
N ASP A 117 0.78 4.72 27.93
CA ASP A 117 2.10 5.34 27.99
C ASP A 117 2.20 6.35 29.14
N GLN A 118 1.15 7.15 29.36
CA GLN A 118 1.08 8.05 30.52
C GLN A 118 1.11 7.28 31.85
N ALA A 119 0.39 6.16 31.94
CA ALA A 119 0.41 5.32 33.13
C ALA A 119 1.81 4.73 33.38
N PHE A 120 2.48 4.27 32.33
CA PHE A 120 3.86 3.77 32.40
C PHE A 120 4.85 4.85 32.87
N GLN A 121 4.75 6.07 32.34
CA GLN A 121 5.58 7.20 32.79
C GLN A 121 5.35 7.55 34.27
N ARG A 122 4.08 7.51 34.73
CA ARG A 122 3.75 7.69 36.15
C ARG A 122 4.36 6.58 37.01
N GLN A 123 4.30 5.33 36.57
CA GLN A 123 4.92 4.20 37.28
C GLN A 123 6.43 4.39 37.41
N ASN A 124 7.13 4.72 36.33
CA ASN A 124 8.59 4.96 36.36
C ASN A 124 8.96 6.12 37.31
N THR A 125 8.11 7.16 37.34
CA THR A 125 8.30 8.30 38.26
C THR A 125 8.17 7.85 39.71
N ILE A 126 7.16 7.03 40.03
CA ILE A 126 6.97 6.46 41.37
C ILE A 126 8.16 5.58 41.76
N GLU A 127 8.64 4.71 40.87
CA GLU A 127 9.80 3.84 41.14
C GLU A 127 11.09 4.64 41.40
N LYS A 128 11.28 5.75 40.68
CA LYS A 128 12.38 6.68 40.92
C LYS A 128 12.28 7.34 42.30
N HIS A 129 11.08 7.80 42.69
CA HIS A 129 10.86 8.36 44.02
C HIS A 129 11.08 7.32 45.13
N LEU A 130 10.59 6.09 44.97
CA LEU A 130 10.81 5.00 45.92
C LEU A 130 12.29 4.66 46.08
N SER A 131 13.05 4.68 44.98
CA SER A 131 14.51 4.47 45.00
C SER A 131 15.24 5.57 45.78
N SER A 132 14.83 6.83 45.59
CA SER A 132 15.36 7.97 46.36
C SER A 132 15.07 7.84 47.86
N VAL A 133 13.82 7.56 48.23
CA VAL A 133 13.41 7.37 49.64
C VAL A 133 14.16 6.21 50.28
N ARG A 134 14.38 5.11 49.54
CA ARG A 134 15.16 3.97 50.03
C ARG A 134 16.62 4.35 50.29
N ALA A 135 17.23 5.16 49.43
CA ALA A 135 18.60 5.65 49.64
C ALA A 135 18.69 6.55 50.89
N GLU A 136 17.79 7.52 51.03
CA GLU A 136 17.72 8.40 52.21
C GLU A 136 17.51 7.61 53.52
N LEU A 137 16.69 6.56 53.49
CA LEU A 137 16.48 5.69 54.65
C LEU A 137 17.75 4.94 55.05
N LEU A 138 18.50 4.41 54.07
CA LEU A 138 19.77 3.73 54.33
C LEU A 138 20.82 4.69 54.91
N ASP A 139 20.90 5.92 54.40
CA ASP A 139 21.79 6.95 54.92
C ASP A 139 21.42 7.35 56.35
N SER A 140 20.12 7.50 56.64
CA SER A 140 19.62 7.77 57.98
C SER A 140 19.96 6.63 58.96
N GLN A 141 19.83 5.37 58.54
CA GLN A 141 20.22 4.21 59.35
C GLN A 141 21.73 4.18 59.60
N ALA A 142 22.55 4.47 58.58
CA ALA A 142 24.00 4.56 58.71
C ALA A 142 24.41 5.66 59.69
N ALA A 143 23.77 6.83 59.62
CA ALA A 143 23.99 7.93 60.56
C ALA A 143 23.64 7.55 62.02
N LYS A 144 22.50 6.87 62.24
CA LYS A 144 22.11 6.36 63.56
C LYS A 144 23.14 5.38 64.13
N ARG A 145 23.67 4.46 63.30
CA ARG A 145 24.72 3.52 63.71
C ARG A 145 26.02 4.22 64.09
N ARG A 146 26.44 5.24 63.32
CA ARG A 146 27.64 6.05 63.65
C ARG A 146 27.48 6.76 65.00
N ASN A 147 26.31 7.31 65.29
CA ASN A 147 26.06 8.01 66.56
C ASN A 147 26.04 7.04 67.76
N ALA A 148 25.47 5.83 67.60
CA ALA A 148 25.44 4.82 68.67
C ALA A 148 26.85 4.32 69.06
N PHE A 149 27.77 4.22 68.08
CA PHE A 149 29.15 3.80 68.34
C PHE A 149 29.95 4.80 69.17
N ILE A 150 29.60 6.09 69.13
CA ILE A 150 30.31 7.15 69.87
C ILE A 150 29.97 7.12 71.39
N GLN A 151 28.96 6.36 71.82
CA GLN A 151 28.50 6.32 73.23
C GLN A 151 29.01 5.13 74.07
N THR A 152 29.91 4.29 73.56
CA THR A 152 30.56 3.16 74.28
C THR A 152 32.07 3.21 73.99
N ASP A 153 33.04 3.48 74.86
CA ASP A 153 33.23 3.52 76.32
C ASP A 153 34.37 4.50 76.66
N PRO A 154 34.50 4.97 77.92
CA PRO A 154 35.77 5.35 78.49
C PRO A 154 36.41 4.20 79.31
N VAL A 155 37.72 4.02 79.13
CA VAL A 155 38.70 3.39 80.06
C VAL A 155 38.68 1.86 80.17
N THR A 156 39.79 1.20 79.81
CA THR A 156 40.78 0.65 80.78
C THR A 156 42.00 0.08 80.03
N GLU A 157 43.18 0.64 80.30
CA GLU A 157 44.49 0.08 79.96
C GLU A 157 44.80 -1.20 80.77
N SER A 158 45.43 -2.20 80.16
CA SER A 158 46.65 -2.82 80.74
C SER A 158 47.37 -3.77 79.80
N GLN A 159 48.69 -3.76 79.97
CA GLN A 159 49.80 -4.38 79.24
C GLN A 159 49.78 -5.92 79.20
N THR A 160 50.39 -6.55 78.18
CA THR A 160 51.75 -7.17 78.25
C THR A 160 52.07 -8.13 77.07
N SER A 161 53.33 -8.04 76.63
CA SER A 161 54.27 -9.13 76.27
C SER A 161 54.17 -9.91 74.93
N ARG A 162 55.16 -9.62 74.07
CA ARG A 162 56.15 -10.52 73.41
C ARG A 162 55.78 -11.99 73.13
N GLY A 163 55.94 -12.40 71.87
CA GLY A 163 56.17 -13.79 71.43
C GLY A 163 56.38 -13.92 69.92
N ASN A 164 57.49 -14.53 69.52
CA ASN A 164 58.06 -14.61 68.17
C ASN A 164 57.42 -15.66 67.23
N ALA A 165 57.82 -15.56 65.94
CA ALA A 165 57.95 -16.57 64.87
C ALA A 165 56.92 -16.43 63.73
N SER A 166 57.28 -15.99 62.52
CA SER A 166 58.17 -16.54 61.45
C SER A 166 57.36 -17.30 60.37
N ILE A 167 57.72 -17.05 59.09
CA ILE A 167 57.38 -17.80 57.84
C ILE A 167 55.96 -17.46 57.29
N ALA A 168 55.69 -17.15 56.01
CA ALA A 168 56.40 -17.27 54.74
C ALA A 168 56.07 -16.12 53.76
N ARG A 169 57.00 -15.92 52.83
CA ARG A 169 56.92 -15.19 51.56
C ARG A 169 55.88 -15.80 50.59
N THR A 170 55.18 -14.95 49.85
CA THR A 170 55.03 -14.95 48.36
C THR A 170 54.44 -13.59 47.98
N ASP A 171 55.19 -12.60 47.48
CA ASP A 171 55.74 -12.43 46.12
C ASP A 171 54.74 -11.77 45.14
N SER A 172 55.27 -10.86 44.31
CA SER A 172 54.68 -10.05 43.23
C SER A 172 54.00 -8.70 43.56
N GLY A 173 54.76 -7.60 43.37
CA GLY A 173 54.23 -6.24 43.09
C GLY A 173 54.01 -6.01 41.58
N PRO A 174 54.10 -4.77 41.03
CA PRO A 174 54.04 -3.46 41.67
C PRO A 174 52.98 -2.51 41.06
N LEU A 175 52.75 -1.44 41.82
CA LEU A 175 52.14 -0.15 41.43
C LEU A 175 52.83 0.50 40.22
N ILE A 176 52.02 1.20 39.39
CA ILE A 176 52.43 2.48 38.81
C ILE A 176 51.43 3.55 39.24
N LEU A 177 51.98 4.53 39.92
CA LEU A 177 51.42 5.82 40.30
C LEU A 177 51.76 6.81 39.17
N ALA A 178 50.81 7.60 38.69
CA ALA A 178 51.11 8.91 38.10
C ALA A 178 49.90 9.84 38.19
N ILE A 179 50.17 10.98 38.82
CA ILE A 179 49.31 12.10 39.14
C ILE A 179 49.47 13.17 38.05
N ALA A 180 48.36 13.76 37.60
CA ALA A 180 48.20 15.16 37.16
C ALA A 180 46.73 15.28 36.69
N GLY A 181 45.88 16.18 37.17
CA GLY A 181 46.09 17.59 37.48
C GLY A 181 45.20 18.38 36.51
N GLY A 182 44.21 19.13 37.02
CA GLY A 182 43.39 19.98 36.14
C GLY A 182 42.01 20.33 36.70
N SER A 183 42.00 21.21 37.70
CA SER A 183 40.84 21.98 38.15
C SER A 183 40.29 22.87 37.03
N ASN A 184 38.96 23.03 36.96
CA ASN A 184 38.36 24.36 36.90
C ASN A 184 36.86 24.29 37.22
N GLU A 185 36.54 24.84 38.38
CA GLU A 185 35.22 25.33 38.76
C GLU A 185 34.99 26.73 38.18
N ASN A 186 33.72 27.16 38.25
CA ASN A 186 33.14 28.49 38.13
C ASN A 186 32.31 28.70 36.86
N THR A 187 31.13 29.32 36.89
CA THR A 187 30.30 29.85 37.97
C THR A 187 28.94 30.18 37.33
N SER A 188 27.89 30.01 38.13
CA SER A 188 26.49 30.33 37.86
C SER A 188 26.20 31.80 37.54
N GLN A 189 24.97 32.00 37.03
CA GLN A 189 24.08 33.18 37.00
C GLN A 189 23.64 33.46 35.54
N GLY A 190 22.41 33.77 35.21
CA GLY A 190 21.20 34.07 35.97
C GLY A 190 20.08 34.37 34.96
N THR A 191 18.85 34.28 35.45
CA THR A 191 17.54 34.55 34.86
C THR A 191 17.45 35.79 33.96
N THR A 192 16.80 35.66 32.78
CA THR A 192 15.80 36.64 32.30
C THR A 192 14.77 35.99 31.38
N VAL A 193 13.50 36.09 31.77
CA VAL A 193 12.32 35.81 30.95
C VAL A 193 12.08 37.01 30.03
N SER A 194 11.99 36.78 28.71
CA SER A 194 11.43 37.75 27.77
C SER A 194 10.38 37.07 26.91
N GLN A 195 9.14 37.51 27.15
CA GLN A 195 7.97 37.29 26.31
C GLN A 195 8.21 37.94 24.94
N LEU A 196 8.03 37.16 23.87
CA LEU A 196 7.79 37.70 22.53
C LEU A 196 6.38 37.33 22.12
N ALA A 197 5.55 38.37 22.02
CA ALA A 197 4.21 38.33 21.50
C ALA A 197 4.25 37.95 20.01
N VAL A 198 3.65 36.82 19.65
CA VAL A 198 3.35 36.47 18.27
C VAL A 198 1.97 37.05 17.95
N SER A 199 1.98 38.02 17.04
CA SER A 199 0.79 38.65 16.46
C SER A 199 0.03 37.63 15.60
N VAL A 200 -1.20 37.32 15.99
CA VAL A 200 -2.12 36.47 15.23
C VAL A 200 -2.81 37.31 14.17
N VAL A 201 -2.43 37.11 12.91
CA VAL A 201 -3.17 37.61 11.74
C VAL A 201 -4.23 36.56 11.38
N PRO A 202 -5.53 36.91 11.28
CA PRO A 202 -6.56 35.97 10.87
C PRO A 202 -6.59 35.87 9.34
N THR A 203 -6.00 34.81 8.80
CA THR A 203 -6.09 34.51 7.37
C THR A 203 -7.26 33.57 7.09
N LYS A 204 -8.19 34.10 6.31
CA LYS A 204 -9.33 33.51 5.59
C LYS A 204 -9.46 31.98 5.58
N LYS A 205 -10.64 31.53 6.04
CA LYS A 205 -11.27 30.24 5.73
C LYS A 205 -11.42 30.06 4.22
N ALA A 206 -10.72 29.08 3.64
CA ALA A 206 -11.17 28.26 2.52
C ALA A 206 -10.12 27.15 2.27
N GLN A 207 -10.59 25.91 2.07
CA GLN A 207 -9.81 24.67 1.79
C GLN A 207 -9.08 24.04 2.99
N ALA A 208 -9.80 23.23 3.78
CA ALA A 208 -9.22 22.42 4.86
C ALA A 208 -9.51 20.91 4.76
N ASP A 209 -10.21 20.44 3.73
CA ASP A 209 -10.75 19.06 3.74
C ASP A 209 -9.96 18.04 2.92
N THR A 210 -8.75 18.36 2.43
CA THR A 210 -7.93 17.42 1.62
C THR A 210 -6.52 17.19 2.18
N VAL A 211 -6.08 17.93 3.19
CA VAL A 211 -4.67 17.87 3.69
C VAL A 211 -4.50 16.92 4.89
N LEU A 212 -5.58 16.53 5.57
CA LEU A 212 -5.50 15.73 6.81
C LEU A 212 -5.18 14.24 6.62
N GLY A 213 -5.28 13.70 5.39
CA GLY A 213 -5.04 12.27 5.13
C GLY A 213 -3.57 11.90 4.91
N GLN A 214 -2.82 12.73 4.17
CA GLN A 214 -1.44 12.40 3.77
C GLN A 214 -0.44 12.52 4.93
N ASP A 215 -0.61 13.49 5.82
CA ASP A 215 0.30 13.69 6.96
C ASP A 215 0.24 12.53 7.97
N HIS A 216 -0.90 11.83 8.09
CA HIS A 216 -1.10 10.83 9.13
C HIS A 216 -0.34 9.52 8.86
N GLN A 217 -0.28 9.07 7.61
CA GLN A 217 0.51 7.89 7.25
C GLN A 217 2.00 8.14 7.44
N PHE A 218 2.51 9.30 7.04
CA PHE A 218 3.92 9.64 7.24
C PHE A 218 4.27 9.80 8.73
N GLU A 219 3.36 10.32 9.54
CA GLU A 219 3.57 10.40 10.98
C GLU A 219 3.59 9.01 11.63
N LEU A 220 2.71 8.09 11.24
CA LEU A 220 2.77 6.68 11.68
C LEU A 220 4.11 6.03 11.31
N MET A 221 4.58 6.22 10.08
CA MET A 221 5.87 5.71 9.63
C MET A 221 7.04 6.32 10.43
N ARG A 222 6.94 7.60 10.81
CA ARG A 222 7.93 8.32 11.63
C ARG A 222 7.91 7.85 13.09
N VAL A 223 6.73 7.58 13.66
CA VAL A 223 6.58 7.01 15.00
C VAL A 223 7.22 5.62 15.04
N TYR A 224 6.92 4.76 14.06
CA TYR A 224 7.58 3.46 13.94
C TYR A 224 9.10 3.62 13.80
N HIS A 225 9.58 4.51 12.94
CA HIS A 225 11.02 4.79 12.81
C HIS A 225 11.66 5.12 14.16
N SER A 226 11.04 6.00 14.95
CA SER A 226 11.57 6.44 16.24
C SER A 226 11.72 5.33 17.29
N GLN A 227 10.83 4.34 17.27
CA GLN A 227 10.84 3.23 18.23
C GLN A 227 11.99 2.24 17.98
N PHE A 228 12.52 2.18 16.75
CA PHE A 228 13.55 1.19 16.36
C PHE A 228 14.96 1.77 16.26
N ILE A 229 15.14 3.08 16.44
CA ILE A 229 16.47 3.75 16.37
C ILE A 229 17.49 3.12 17.33
N ASN A 230 17.03 2.53 18.43
CA ASN A 230 17.91 2.05 19.50
C ASN A 230 18.26 0.56 19.42
N ASP A 231 17.63 -0.23 18.54
CA ASP A 231 17.96 -1.66 18.40
C ASP A 231 19.17 -1.83 17.46
N PRO A 232 20.33 -2.30 17.93
CA PRO A 232 21.49 -2.55 17.07
C PRO A 232 21.20 -3.57 15.96
N ALA A 233 20.29 -4.53 16.20
CA ALA A 233 19.88 -5.52 15.21
C ALA A 233 19.06 -4.89 14.07
N ALA A 234 18.38 -3.77 14.30
CA ALA A 234 17.58 -3.04 13.32
C ALA A 234 18.40 -2.07 12.45
N LYS A 235 19.73 -1.94 12.65
CA LYS A 235 20.57 -0.99 11.90
C LYS A 235 20.49 -1.18 10.39
N TRP A 236 20.43 -2.43 9.91
CA TRP A 236 20.30 -2.73 8.49
C TRP A 236 18.94 -2.26 7.95
N PHE A 237 17.88 -2.42 8.75
CA PHE A 237 16.52 -2.07 8.38
C PHE A 237 16.42 -0.56 8.25
N LYS A 238 16.92 0.20 9.23
CA LYS A 238 16.98 1.67 9.17
C LYS A 238 17.64 2.16 7.88
N ASN A 239 18.82 1.67 7.56
CA ASN A 239 19.54 2.07 6.34
C ASN A 239 18.77 1.71 5.06
N GLY A 240 18.14 0.54 5.03
CA GLY A 240 17.32 0.11 3.88
C GLY A 240 16.02 0.92 3.77
N PHE A 241 15.40 1.23 4.90
CA PHE A 241 14.16 1.96 5.00
C PHE A 241 14.34 3.44 4.61
N ASP A 242 15.35 4.11 5.17
CA ASP A 242 15.74 5.48 4.80
C ASP A 242 16.01 5.58 3.28
N TYR A 243 16.44 4.49 2.65
CA TYR A 243 16.64 4.43 1.20
C TYR A 243 15.34 4.27 0.42
N ILE A 244 14.27 3.66 0.94
CA ILE A 244 13.02 3.40 0.20
C ILE A 244 11.86 4.33 0.58
N SER A 245 12.03 5.15 1.61
CA SER A 245 10.99 6.01 2.22
C SER A 245 10.70 7.31 1.47
N ASP A 246 10.89 7.35 0.15
CA ASP A 246 10.51 8.52 -0.65
C ASP A 246 8.98 8.60 -0.75
N ASP A 247 8.43 9.81 -0.84
CA ASP A 247 7.02 9.99 -1.14
C ASP A 247 6.74 9.71 -2.62
N LEU A 248 6.18 8.52 -2.87
CA LEU A 248 5.84 8.02 -4.19
C LEU A 248 4.32 7.83 -4.36
N GLY A 249 3.52 8.37 -3.44
CA GLY A 249 2.06 8.23 -3.40
C GLY A 249 1.53 7.28 -2.32
N GLU A 250 0.23 7.39 -2.06
CA GLU A 250 -0.46 6.71 -0.95
C GLU A 250 -0.42 5.17 -1.05
N GLN A 251 -0.53 4.63 -2.26
CA GLN A 251 -0.48 3.17 -2.47
C GLN A 251 0.90 2.62 -2.13
N TYR A 252 1.96 3.35 -2.46
CA TYR A 252 3.33 2.97 -2.10
C TYR A 252 3.60 3.15 -0.60
N ALA A 253 3.07 4.21 0.02
CA ALA A 253 3.13 4.37 1.48
C ALA A 253 2.45 3.21 2.21
N THR A 254 1.30 2.75 1.70
CA THR A 254 0.60 1.57 2.21
C THR A 254 1.45 0.30 2.07
N LEU A 255 2.13 0.12 0.94
CA LEU A 255 3.08 -0.98 0.74
C LEU A 255 4.22 -0.95 1.76
N LEU A 256 4.82 0.21 1.98
CA LEU A 256 5.90 0.40 2.96
C LEU A 256 5.44 0.10 4.39
N HIS A 257 4.22 0.51 4.75
CA HIS A 257 3.66 0.21 6.06
C HIS A 257 3.51 -1.30 6.27
N GLN A 258 2.98 -2.03 5.29
CA GLN A 258 2.87 -3.50 5.37
C GLN A 258 4.24 -4.19 5.45
N TYR A 259 5.24 -3.65 4.76
CA TYR A 259 6.63 -4.13 4.87
C TYR A 259 7.21 -3.93 6.28
N ILE A 260 6.97 -2.77 6.91
CA ILE A 260 7.38 -2.54 8.31
C ILE A 260 6.75 -3.58 9.23
N LEU A 261 5.43 -3.80 9.13
CA LEU A 261 4.73 -4.78 9.97
C LEU A 261 5.27 -6.19 9.76
N PHE A 262 5.58 -6.54 8.51
CA PHE A 262 6.20 -7.82 8.16
C PHE A 262 7.56 -7.99 8.82
N GLU A 263 8.49 -7.05 8.65
CA GLU A 263 9.84 -7.13 9.24
C GLU A 263 9.82 -7.04 10.78
N ALA A 264 8.90 -6.24 11.35
CA ALA A 264 8.69 -6.14 12.79
C ALA A 264 8.25 -7.48 13.40
N SER A 265 7.41 -8.24 12.69
CA SER A 265 7.00 -9.59 13.10
C SER A 265 8.17 -10.58 13.18
N TYR A 266 9.31 -10.26 12.55
CA TYR A 266 10.56 -11.01 12.58
C TYR A 266 11.60 -10.43 13.54
N HIS A 267 11.23 -9.43 14.34
CA HIS A 267 12.14 -8.72 15.24
C HIS A 267 13.39 -8.22 14.51
N TRP A 268 13.22 -7.77 13.25
CA TRP A 268 14.30 -7.23 12.43
C TRP A 268 15.46 -8.21 12.21
N HIS A 269 15.22 -9.51 12.34
CA HIS A 269 16.23 -10.52 12.05
C HIS A 269 16.74 -10.37 10.61
N ASN A 270 18.02 -10.62 10.38
CA ASN A 270 18.63 -10.41 9.07
C ASN A 270 19.30 -11.70 8.57
N PRO A 271 18.50 -12.67 8.10
CA PRO A 271 19.06 -13.91 7.60
C PRO A 271 19.89 -13.67 6.33
N ALA A 272 20.96 -14.45 6.18
CA ALA A 272 21.78 -14.42 4.97
C ALA A 272 21.01 -14.92 3.73
N HIS A 273 19.96 -15.72 3.92
CA HIS A 273 19.12 -16.23 2.83
C HIS A 273 18.00 -15.24 2.50
N GLY A 274 17.75 -15.04 1.21
CA GLY A 274 16.75 -14.10 0.71
C GLY A 274 15.87 -14.67 -0.41
N LEU A 275 15.27 -13.78 -1.18
CA LEU A 275 14.54 -14.11 -2.41
C LEU A 275 15.56 -14.53 -3.49
N LYS A 276 15.70 -15.84 -3.73
CA LYS A 276 16.82 -16.42 -4.52
C LYS A 276 16.58 -16.52 -6.03
N LYS A 277 15.41 -16.17 -6.57
CA LYS A 277 15.07 -16.40 -8.00
C LYS A 277 15.24 -15.14 -8.83
N SER A 278 15.74 -15.29 -10.07
CA SER A 278 15.71 -14.38 -11.25
C SER A 278 15.44 -12.88 -11.04
N ARG A 279 16.06 -12.27 -10.03
CA ARG A 279 15.96 -10.83 -9.80
C ARG A 279 16.51 -10.04 -10.99
N PRO A 280 16.02 -8.82 -11.25
CA PRO A 280 16.59 -7.93 -12.25
C PRO A 280 18.11 -7.79 -12.08
N GLN A 281 18.83 -7.74 -13.20
CA GLN A 281 20.29 -7.65 -13.22
C GLN A 281 20.78 -6.35 -12.54
N GLU A 282 20.00 -5.29 -12.68
CA GLU A 282 20.21 -3.97 -12.09
C GLU A 282 20.28 -4.08 -10.56
N LEU A 283 19.33 -4.82 -9.96
CA LEU A 283 19.32 -5.08 -8.52
C LEU A 283 20.53 -5.92 -8.10
N THR A 284 20.89 -6.93 -8.89
CA THR A 284 22.07 -7.77 -8.61
C THR A 284 23.36 -6.94 -8.64
N ALA A 285 23.54 -6.09 -9.64
CA ALA A 285 24.69 -5.21 -9.77
C ALA A 285 24.78 -4.25 -8.58
N TRP A 286 23.66 -3.61 -8.21
CA TRP A 286 23.61 -2.71 -7.05
C TRP A 286 23.96 -3.42 -5.73
N MET A 287 23.47 -4.64 -5.52
CA MET A 287 23.81 -5.45 -4.34
C MET A 287 25.31 -5.82 -4.29
N ILE A 288 25.89 -6.26 -5.43
CA ILE A 288 27.32 -6.60 -5.54
C ILE A 288 28.19 -5.38 -5.23
N GLN A 289 27.77 -4.20 -5.67
CA GLN A 289 28.49 -2.94 -5.42
C GLN A 289 28.29 -2.38 -4.01
N GLY A 290 27.70 -3.14 -3.10
CA GLY A 290 27.53 -2.76 -1.70
C GLY A 290 26.38 -1.77 -1.47
N ARG A 291 25.38 -1.75 -2.37
CA ARG A 291 24.15 -0.96 -2.22
C ARG A 291 24.38 0.55 -2.17
N LYS A 292 25.37 1.04 -2.93
CA LYS A 292 25.73 2.46 -2.98
C LYS A 292 24.65 3.28 -3.69
N LYS A 293 24.36 4.47 -3.16
CA LYS A 293 23.38 5.40 -3.74
C LYS A 293 23.73 5.81 -5.19
N ALA A 294 25.00 6.14 -5.45
CA ALA A 294 25.47 6.53 -6.78
C ALA A 294 25.16 5.48 -7.87
N VAL A 295 25.33 4.19 -7.56
CA VAL A 295 25.03 3.09 -8.50
C VAL A 295 23.53 3.01 -8.81
N ALA A 296 22.68 3.27 -7.81
CA ALA A 296 21.24 3.33 -8.06
C ALA A 296 20.85 4.55 -8.90
N GLU A 297 21.50 5.69 -8.70
CA GLU A 297 21.26 6.90 -9.51
C GLU A 297 21.64 6.66 -10.98
N GLU A 298 22.74 5.94 -11.24
CA GLU A 298 23.15 5.48 -12.57
C GLU A 298 22.09 4.54 -13.18
N ILE A 299 21.64 3.52 -12.44
CA ILE A 299 20.58 2.60 -12.90
C ILE A 299 19.30 3.38 -13.28
N ILE A 300 18.85 4.33 -12.45
CA ILE A 300 17.65 5.13 -12.73
C ILE A 300 17.91 6.11 -13.89
N ALA A 301 19.15 6.54 -14.13
CA ALA A 301 19.49 7.37 -15.28
C ALA A 301 19.47 6.55 -16.59
N ASP A 302 19.85 5.28 -16.56
CA ASP A 302 19.78 4.38 -17.71
C ASP A 302 18.33 4.09 -18.15
N LEU A 303 17.38 4.16 -17.22
CA LEU A 303 15.92 4.10 -17.47
C LEU A 303 15.38 5.43 -18.02
N SER A 304 16.02 5.96 -19.07
CA SER A 304 15.79 7.32 -19.60
C SER A 304 14.67 7.44 -20.63
N ASN A 305 14.13 6.33 -21.14
CA ASN A 305 13.09 6.30 -22.16
C ASN A 305 12.01 5.25 -21.85
N VAL A 306 10.90 5.34 -22.57
CA VAL A 306 9.69 4.51 -22.38
C VAL A 306 10.01 3.02 -22.54
N GLU A 307 10.79 2.65 -23.55
CA GLU A 307 11.16 1.26 -23.83
C GLU A 307 12.02 0.67 -22.71
N ALA A 308 13.01 1.42 -22.21
CA ALA A 308 13.86 1.00 -21.12
C ALA A 308 13.07 0.78 -19.82
N VAL A 309 12.13 1.68 -19.50
CA VAL A 309 11.23 1.54 -18.35
C VAL A 309 10.33 0.32 -18.50
N LYS A 310 9.74 0.10 -19.69
CA LYS A 310 8.90 -1.05 -19.99
C LYS A 310 9.66 -2.38 -19.88
N ASP A 311 10.88 -2.42 -20.40
CA ASP A 311 11.73 -3.60 -20.32
C ASP A 311 12.13 -3.91 -18.86
N PHE A 312 12.41 -2.88 -18.07
CA PHE A 312 12.67 -3.02 -16.64
C PHE A 312 11.43 -3.53 -15.89
N ALA A 313 10.25 -2.94 -16.15
CA ALA A 313 8.97 -3.38 -15.61
C ALA A 313 8.72 -4.88 -15.89
N GLU A 314 8.92 -5.34 -17.12
CA GLU A 314 8.76 -6.75 -17.46
C GLU A 314 9.74 -7.67 -16.72
N ARG A 315 10.97 -7.24 -16.48
CA ARG A 315 11.93 -8.00 -15.64
C ARG A 315 11.47 -8.06 -14.18
N VAL A 316 10.95 -6.95 -13.63
CA VAL A 316 10.40 -6.91 -12.26
C VAL A 316 9.20 -7.84 -12.14
N TRP A 317 8.26 -7.79 -13.09
CA TRP A 317 7.10 -8.67 -13.09
C TRP A 317 7.45 -10.14 -13.29
N THR A 318 8.41 -10.44 -14.16
CA THR A 318 8.92 -11.81 -14.34
C THR A 318 9.47 -12.34 -13.02
N TRP A 319 10.25 -11.52 -12.31
CA TRP A 319 10.77 -11.88 -11.00
C TRP A 319 9.64 -12.08 -9.99
N TRP A 320 8.70 -11.13 -9.90
CA TRP A 320 7.56 -11.20 -8.98
C TRP A 320 6.68 -12.42 -9.22
N CYS A 321 6.40 -12.76 -10.48
CA CYS A 321 5.62 -13.93 -10.87
C CYS A 321 6.28 -15.25 -10.45
N GLN A 322 7.61 -15.34 -10.51
CA GLN A 322 8.35 -16.54 -10.09
C GLN A 322 8.41 -16.74 -8.57
N LEU A 323 8.16 -15.68 -7.81
CA LEU A 323 8.05 -15.73 -6.36
C LEU A 323 6.64 -16.10 -5.90
N GLN A 324 5.65 -16.09 -6.80
CA GLN A 324 4.27 -16.34 -6.41
C GLN A 324 4.10 -17.74 -5.82
N PRO A 325 3.30 -17.86 -4.75
CA PRO A 325 2.92 -19.16 -4.22
C PRO A 325 2.21 -20.03 -5.27
N THR A 326 2.35 -21.35 -5.14
CA THR A 326 1.78 -22.32 -6.11
C THR A 326 0.25 -22.30 -6.20
N TRP A 327 -0.43 -21.78 -5.17
CA TRP A 327 -1.88 -21.62 -5.17
C TRP A 327 -2.35 -20.42 -5.99
N ARG A 328 -1.44 -19.53 -6.39
CA ARG A 328 -1.79 -18.32 -7.12
C ARG A 328 -1.63 -18.55 -8.63
N THR A 329 -2.68 -18.26 -9.37
CA THR A 329 -2.63 -18.29 -10.83
C THR A 329 -1.82 -17.10 -11.36
N VAL A 330 -0.92 -17.37 -12.29
CA VAL A 330 -0.17 -16.35 -13.04
C VAL A 330 -0.57 -16.46 -14.51
N ALA A 331 -0.99 -15.37 -15.11
CA ALA A 331 -1.39 -15.29 -16.52
C ALA A 331 -0.74 -14.06 -17.17
N ASN A 332 -0.19 -14.22 -18.37
CA ASN A 332 0.44 -13.11 -19.12
C ASN A 332 1.53 -12.35 -18.33
N ASN A 333 2.37 -13.07 -17.58
CA ASN A 333 3.41 -12.46 -16.73
C ASN A 333 2.88 -11.49 -15.66
N ARG A 334 1.62 -11.65 -15.25
CA ARG A 334 1.00 -10.93 -14.14
C ARG A 334 0.26 -11.95 -13.25
N PRO A 335 0.31 -11.81 -11.92
CA PRO A 335 -0.54 -12.61 -11.06
C PRO A 335 -2.02 -12.26 -11.30
N ALA A 336 -2.89 -13.25 -11.12
CA ALA A 336 -4.33 -12.98 -11.11
C ALA A 336 -4.69 -12.06 -9.93
N PRO A 337 -5.72 -11.20 -10.08
CA PRO A 337 -6.24 -10.39 -8.98
C PRO A 337 -6.52 -11.24 -7.74
N PHE A 338 -6.24 -10.67 -6.57
CA PHE A 338 -6.46 -11.36 -5.31
C PHE A 338 -7.94 -11.67 -5.11
N ASN A 339 -8.27 -12.95 -4.96
CA ASN A 339 -9.61 -13.40 -4.62
C ASN A 339 -9.66 -14.14 -3.27
N LYS A 340 -8.57 -14.80 -2.85
CA LYS A 340 -8.44 -15.51 -1.58
C LYS A 340 -6.98 -15.56 -1.13
N PHE A 341 -6.76 -15.46 0.19
CA PHE A 341 -5.47 -15.77 0.81
C PHE A 341 -5.28 -17.29 0.88
N GLY A 342 -4.14 -17.79 0.40
CA GLY A 342 -3.77 -19.21 0.47
C GLY A 342 -2.93 -19.52 1.73
N GLY A 343 -2.70 -20.80 2.01
CA GLY A 343 -2.06 -21.22 3.27
C GLY A 343 -0.53 -21.28 3.27
N ASN A 344 0.14 -21.23 2.11
CA ASN A 344 1.60 -21.41 2.04
C ASN A 344 2.29 -20.21 1.38
N TYR A 345 3.01 -19.43 2.19
CA TYR A 345 3.80 -18.26 1.76
C TYR A 345 5.31 -18.52 1.77
N LEU A 346 5.79 -19.76 1.96
CA LEU A 346 7.19 -20.07 2.26
C LEU A 346 8.24 -19.47 1.31
N GLN A 347 7.87 -19.23 0.04
CA GLN A 347 8.76 -18.61 -0.95
C GLN A 347 8.92 -17.10 -0.73
N LEU A 348 7.86 -16.43 -0.29
CA LEU A 348 7.80 -15.00 -0.02
C LEU A 348 8.07 -14.64 1.43
N ASP A 349 7.98 -15.62 2.32
CA ASP A 349 8.26 -15.49 3.74
C ASP A 349 9.77 -15.43 3.98
N LYS A 350 10.37 -14.32 3.54
CA LYS A 350 11.80 -14.02 3.54
C LYS A 350 11.95 -12.58 4.02
N HIS A 351 12.37 -12.44 5.27
CA HIS A 351 12.64 -11.16 5.93
C HIS A 351 14.12 -10.81 5.81
N GLY A 352 14.51 -9.63 6.28
CA GLY A 352 15.89 -9.16 6.23
C GLY A 352 16.26 -8.42 4.93
N GLN A 353 17.53 -8.02 4.85
CA GLN A 353 18.05 -7.17 3.77
C GLN A 353 18.03 -7.85 2.38
N ASN A 354 17.96 -9.19 2.36
CA ASN A 354 17.87 -9.97 1.13
C ASN A 354 16.44 -10.46 0.84
N GLY A 355 15.47 -10.10 1.69
CA GLY A 355 14.05 -10.38 1.55
C GLY A 355 13.34 -9.35 0.68
N TRP A 356 12.22 -8.85 1.18
CA TRP A 356 11.31 -7.91 0.49
C TRP A 356 11.94 -6.58 0.10
N LEU A 357 12.99 -6.14 0.80
CA LEU A 357 13.69 -4.90 0.49
C LEU A 357 14.09 -4.80 -1.00
N GLY A 358 14.50 -5.91 -1.63
CA GLY A 358 14.86 -5.92 -3.05
C GLY A 358 13.69 -5.59 -3.99
N LEU A 359 12.48 -6.08 -3.68
CA LEU A 359 11.26 -5.79 -4.47
C LEU A 359 10.89 -4.30 -4.33
N LEU A 360 10.93 -3.77 -3.11
CA LEU A 360 10.60 -2.37 -2.82
C LEU A 360 11.55 -1.40 -3.52
N ILE A 361 12.83 -1.76 -3.59
CA ILE A 361 13.84 -1.00 -4.32
C ILE A 361 13.54 -0.98 -5.82
N CYS A 362 13.20 -2.12 -6.41
CA CYS A 362 12.79 -2.18 -7.81
C CYS A 362 11.54 -1.34 -8.09
N THR A 363 10.52 -1.40 -7.21
CA THR A 363 9.31 -0.57 -7.36
C THR A 363 9.61 0.92 -7.21
N LYS A 364 10.54 1.30 -6.31
CA LYS A 364 11.02 2.68 -6.18
C LYS A 364 11.72 3.15 -7.44
N TRP A 365 12.68 2.38 -7.95
CA TRP A 365 13.41 2.74 -9.18
C TRP A 365 12.48 2.89 -10.37
N TRP A 366 11.50 1.98 -10.49
CA TRP A 366 10.50 2.05 -11.53
C TRP A 366 9.70 3.36 -11.44
N ARG A 367 9.16 3.73 -10.26
CA ARG A 367 8.42 5.00 -10.12
C ARG A 367 9.27 6.23 -10.39
N LEU A 368 10.51 6.24 -9.89
CA LEU A 368 11.43 7.37 -10.12
C LEU A 368 11.77 7.51 -11.60
N ALA A 369 11.89 6.40 -12.34
CA ALA A 369 12.09 6.45 -13.78
C ALA A 369 10.85 6.98 -14.52
N LEU A 370 9.64 6.55 -14.13
CA LEU A 370 8.38 7.10 -14.67
C LEU A 370 8.28 8.61 -14.45
N ASN A 371 8.57 9.08 -13.23
CA ASN A 371 8.56 10.52 -12.91
C ASN A 371 9.53 11.34 -13.79
N LYS A 372 10.64 10.74 -14.25
CA LYS A 372 11.60 11.42 -15.15
C LYS A 372 11.10 11.53 -16.59
N LEU A 373 10.20 10.67 -17.04
CA LEU A 373 9.61 10.73 -18.39
C LEU A 373 8.62 11.90 -18.54
N GLY A 374 8.13 12.46 -17.43
CA GLY A 374 7.21 13.60 -17.39
C GLY A 374 5.79 13.25 -17.83
N ASP A 375 5.00 14.27 -18.22
CA ASP A 375 3.58 14.13 -18.61
C ASP A 375 3.36 13.27 -19.86
N HIS A 376 4.44 12.90 -20.56
CA HIS A 376 4.40 11.98 -21.69
C HIS A 376 4.37 10.50 -21.28
N THR A 377 4.31 10.24 -19.97
CA THR A 377 4.21 8.87 -19.46
C THR A 377 2.92 8.23 -19.99
N GLU A 378 3.07 7.10 -20.66
CA GLU A 378 1.92 6.32 -21.12
C GLU A 378 1.11 5.89 -19.88
N GLN A 379 -0.16 6.31 -19.79
CA GLN A 379 -1.05 5.98 -18.67
C GLN A 379 -1.06 4.48 -18.32
N ALA A 380 -0.78 3.63 -19.32
CA ALA A 380 -0.61 2.19 -19.15
C ALA A 380 0.57 1.81 -18.23
N LEU A 381 1.71 2.51 -18.30
CA LEU A 381 2.88 2.22 -17.46
C LEU A 381 2.65 2.62 -16.00
N ASP A 382 1.99 3.75 -15.77
CA ASP A 382 1.60 4.18 -14.42
C ASP A 382 0.61 3.18 -13.79
N SER A 383 -0.38 2.73 -14.58
CA SER A 383 -1.31 1.69 -14.16
C SER A 383 -0.63 0.34 -13.88
N ASP A 384 0.37 -0.04 -14.68
CA ASP A 384 1.12 -1.29 -14.47
C ASP A 384 2.00 -1.23 -13.22
N TRP A 385 2.62 -0.07 -12.94
CA TRP A 385 3.34 0.15 -11.67
C TRP A 385 2.40 0.08 -10.47
N LEU A 386 1.24 0.75 -10.54
CA LEU A 386 0.25 0.74 -9.48
C LEU A 386 -0.26 -0.68 -9.20
N SER A 387 -0.54 -1.44 -10.26
CA SER A 387 -0.94 -2.84 -10.17
C SER A 387 0.11 -3.70 -9.45
N ALA A 388 1.40 -3.45 -9.68
CA ALA A 388 2.48 -4.14 -8.98
C ALA A 388 2.51 -3.80 -7.48
N VAL A 389 2.35 -2.51 -7.15
CA VAL A 389 2.33 -2.02 -5.76
C VAL A 389 1.15 -2.59 -4.99
N GLU A 390 -0.06 -2.57 -5.57
CA GLU A 390 -1.26 -3.13 -4.96
C GLU A 390 -1.12 -4.64 -4.72
N ASP A 391 -0.63 -5.37 -5.73
CA ASP A 391 -0.42 -6.80 -5.66
C ASP A 391 0.58 -7.19 -4.54
N MET A 392 1.72 -6.51 -4.48
CA MET A 392 2.72 -6.70 -3.43
C MET A 392 2.17 -6.35 -2.05
N THR A 393 1.34 -5.32 -1.95
CA THR A 393 0.70 -4.88 -0.69
C THR A 393 -0.23 -5.95 -0.16
N GLU A 394 -1.14 -6.46 -1.00
CA GLU A 394 -2.07 -7.53 -0.62
C GLU A 394 -1.33 -8.80 -0.19
N MET A 395 -0.23 -9.11 -0.85
CA MET A 395 0.59 -10.27 -0.48
C MET A 395 1.24 -10.09 0.90
N LEU A 396 1.78 -8.92 1.21
CA LEU A 396 2.30 -8.61 2.55
C LEU A 396 1.19 -8.65 3.60
N LYS A 397 0.01 -8.06 3.34
CA LYS A 397 -1.15 -8.13 4.24
C LYS A 397 -1.52 -9.58 4.59
N GLY A 398 -1.59 -10.46 3.59
CA GLY A 398 -1.88 -11.87 3.80
C GLY A 398 -0.86 -12.58 4.69
N MET A 399 0.43 -12.29 4.50
CA MET A 399 1.51 -12.86 5.32
C MET A 399 1.49 -12.33 6.76
N VAL A 400 1.32 -11.01 6.94
CA VAL A 400 1.21 -10.38 8.26
C VAL A 400 0.00 -10.95 9.01
N GLY A 401 -1.16 -11.01 8.36
CA GLY A 401 -2.38 -11.57 8.95
C GLY A 401 -2.24 -13.05 9.36
N THR A 402 -1.59 -13.86 8.52
CA THR A 402 -1.34 -15.28 8.82
C THR A 402 -0.42 -15.44 10.03
N ARG A 403 0.65 -14.63 10.15
CA ARG A 403 1.57 -14.72 11.30
C ARG A 403 0.92 -14.25 12.60
N LEU A 404 0.20 -13.14 12.56
CA LEU A 404 -0.53 -12.64 13.75
C LEU A 404 -1.56 -13.66 14.23
N SER A 405 -2.24 -14.34 13.32
CA SER A 405 -3.18 -15.42 13.65
C SER A 405 -2.49 -16.63 14.29
N ASN A 406 -1.29 -17.00 13.80
CA ASN A 406 -0.54 -18.14 14.34
C ASN A 406 0.07 -17.87 15.73
N VAL A 407 0.42 -16.63 16.04
CA VAL A 407 0.92 -16.24 17.37
C VAL A 407 -0.21 -16.26 18.41
N ALA A 408 -1.46 -16.03 17.99
CA ALA A 408 -2.63 -16.03 18.87
C ALA A 408 -3.23 -17.43 19.13
N ALA A 409 -2.81 -18.45 18.37
CA ALA A 409 -3.26 -19.83 18.57
C ALA A 409 -2.46 -20.48 19.73
N PRO A 410 -3.10 -20.89 20.83
CA PRO A 410 -2.44 -21.41 22.03
C PRO A 410 -1.78 -22.78 21.86
#